data_AF-A0A2N2AGT5-F1
#
_entry.id   AF-A0A2N2AGT5-F1
#
_cell.length_a   1.000
_cell.length_b   1.000
_cell.length_c   1.000
_cell.angle_alpha   90.00
_cell.angle_beta   90.00
_cell.angle_gamma   90.00
#
_symmetry.space_group_name_H-M   'P 1'
#
loop_
_entity.id
_entity.type
_entity.pdbx_description
1 polymer ?
#
loop_
_entity_poly.entity_id
_entity_poly.type
_entity_poly.pdbx_seq_one_letter_code
_entity_poly.pdbx_strand_id
1 'polypeptide(L)'
;MSGLVGGGDAASADMSAAAVEARIAPVGKLNTGAPIAVAAAPAPAAAAPAAARSGDAVYNASCVACHGTGAAGAPKLGDKAAWGDRIAQGMDTLVQHAIAGFQGKTGVMPPRGTCGTCSDDELKAAVEFMVSKAK
;
A
#
# COMPACT_ATOMS: atom_id res chain seq x y z
N MET A 1 56.24 -17.17 -49.88
CA MET A 1 55.70 -18.34 -49.15
C MET A 1 54.92 -17.83 -47.96
N SER A 2 53.75 -18.32 -47.53
CA SER A 2 52.65 -19.14 -48.05
C SER A 2 51.85 -19.55 -46.78
N GLY A 3 50.51 -19.49 -46.78
CA GLY A 3 49.65 -19.77 -45.61
C GLY A 3 49.11 -18.48 -44.95
N LEU A 4 47.81 -18.24 -44.64
CA LEU A 4 46.65 -19.12 -44.34
C LEU A 4 46.97 -20.12 -43.19
N VAL A 5 46.25 -20.27 -42.07
CA VAL A 5 44.99 -19.70 -41.47
C VAL A 5 45.18 -19.64 -39.93
N GLY A 6 44.31 -19.11 -39.05
CA GLY A 6 43.01 -18.40 -39.14
C GLY A 6 42.11 -18.67 -37.89
N GLY A 7 41.11 -17.82 -37.63
CA GLY A 7 40.23 -17.87 -36.44
C GLY A 7 40.67 -16.89 -35.33
N GLY A 8 39.80 -16.10 -34.70
CA GLY A 8 38.33 -16.10 -34.70
C GLY A 8 37.83 -15.98 -33.26
N ASP A 9 37.12 -14.90 -32.94
CA ASP A 9 36.55 -14.60 -31.62
C ASP A 9 35.76 -15.78 -31.00
N ALA A 10 35.87 -15.95 -29.68
CA ALA A 10 34.73 -15.77 -28.78
C ALA A 10 35.07 -16.15 -27.33
N ALA A 11 34.78 -15.24 -26.40
CA ALA A 11 34.49 -15.63 -25.02
C ALA A 11 33.08 -16.26 -24.96
N SER A 12 32.99 -17.57 -24.72
CA SER A 12 31.76 -18.27 -24.31
C SER A 12 32.09 -19.67 -23.78
N ALA A 13 32.60 -19.74 -22.55
CA ALA A 13 32.73 -21.00 -21.84
C ALA A 13 31.34 -21.49 -21.39
N ASP A 14 30.94 -22.62 -21.97
CA ASP A 14 29.80 -23.46 -21.60
C ASP A 14 28.37 -22.86 -21.69
N MET A 15 27.98 -22.58 -22.93
CA MET A 15 26.58 -22.57 -23.37
C MET A 15 26.24 -23.87 -24.14
N SER A 16 26.82 -25.00 -23.74
CA SER A 16 26.51 -26.29 -24.37
C SER A 16 25.06 -26.70 -24.08
N ALA A 17 24.37 -27.27 -25.06
CA ALA A 17 22.98 -27.71 -24.87
C ALA A 17 22.85 -28.68 -23.68
N ALA A 18 23.85 -29.54 -23.46
CA ALA A 18 23.91 -30.45 -22.32
C ALA A 18 24.04 -29.72 -20.95
N ALA A 19 24.82 -28.64 -20.86
CA ALA A 19 24.92 -27.85 -19.62
C ALA A 19 23.67 -27.01 -19.36
N VAL A 20 22.95 -26.58 -20.40
CA VAL A 20 21.62 -25.97 -20.27
C VAL A 20 20.61 -27.00 -19.77
N GLU A 21 20.54 -28.19 -20.39
CA GLU A 21 19.67 -29.31 -20.00
C GLU A 21 19.85 -29.68 -18.52
N ALA A 22 21.10 -29.82 -18.07
CA ALA A 22 21.43 -30.14 -16.68
C ALA A 22 20.99 -29.07 -15.66
N ARG A 23 20.85 -27.80 -16.08
CA ARG A 23 20.42 -26.68 -15.24
C ARG A 23 18.90 -26.48 -15.21
N ILE A 24 18.18 -26.95 -16.22
CA ILE A 24 16.70 -26.93 -16.27
C ILE A 24 16.07 -28.23 -15.77
N ALA A 25 16.86 -29.23 -15.42
CA ALA A 25 16.40 -30.49 -14.83
C ALA A 25 15.60 -30.24 -13.52
N PRO A 26 14.41 -30.84 -13.35
CA PRO A 26 13.56 -30.58 -12.19
C PRO A 26 14.16 -31.16 -10.90
N VAL A 27 14.52 -30.27 -9.97
CA VAL A 27 15.11 -30.61 -8.66
C VAL A 27 14.10 -31.10 -7.61
N GLY A 28 12.85 -31.34 -7.99
CA GLY A 28 11.77 -31.72 -7.07
C GLY A 28 10.63 -32.46 -7.77
N LYS A 29 9.82 -33.17 -6.97
CA LYS A 29 8.63 -33.91 -7.45
C LYS A 29 7.37 -33.34 -6.79
N LEU A 30 6.32 -33.17 -7.57
CA LEU A 30 5.00 -32.80 -7.08
C LEU A 30 4.28 -34.04 -6.56
N ASN A 31 3.79 -33.99 -5.31
CA ASN A 31 2.98 -35.05 -4.73
C ASN A 31 1.52 -34.87 -5.14
N THR A 32 1.09 -35.50 -6.23
CA THR A 32 -0.30 -35.48 -6.72
C THR A 32 -1.19 -36.54 -6.04
N GLY A 33 -0.89 -36.87 -4.78
CA GLY A 33 -1.64 -37.84 -3.98
C GLY A 33 -2.96 -37.28 -3.43
N ALA A 34 -3.58 -38.03 -2.51
CA ALA A 34 -4.78 -37.60 -1.79
C ALA A 34 -4.58 -36.22 -1.13
N PRO A 35 -5.63 -35.38 -1.03
CA PRO A 35 -5.52 -34.04 -0.47
C PRO A 35 -4.95 -34.09 0.95
N ILE A 36 -3.94 -33.26 1.21
CA ILE A 36 -3.35 -33.13 2.53
C ILE A 36 -4.43 -32.55 3.45
N ALA A 37 -4.86 -33.34 4.43
CA ALA A 37 -5.89 -32.94 5.37
C ALA A 37 -5.36 -31.85 6.32
N VAL A 38 -5.49 -30.59 5.88
CA VAL A 38 -5.38 -29.44 6.79
C VAL A 38 -6.56 -29.50 7.75
N ALA A 39 -6.28 -29.68 9.04
CA ALA A 39 -7.31 -29.55 10.06
C ALA A 39 -7.91 -28.14 9.95
N ALA A 40 -9.25 -28.06 9.92
CA ALA A 40 -9.92 -26.77 9.87
C ALA A 40 -9.49 -25.96 11.10
N ALA A 41 -8.85 -24.81 10.87
CA ALA A 41 -8.56 -23.87 11.94
C ALA A 41 -9.90 -23.49 12.61
N PRO A 42 -9.99 -23.48 13.95
CA PRO A 42 -11.21 -23.05 14.62
C PRO A 42 -11.54 -21.63 14.14
N ALA A 43 -12.82 -21.40 13.82
CA ALA A 43 -13.28 -20.07 13.43
C ALA A 43 -12.86 -19.05 14.51
N PRO A 44 -12.29 -17.90 14.13
CA PRO A 44 -11.85 -16.93 15.11
C PRO A 44 -13.05 -16.51 15.96
N ALA A 45 -12.93 -16.70 17.28
CA ALA A 45 -13.92 -16.18 18.21
C ALA A 45 -14.08 -14.68 17.97
N ALA A 46 -15.32 -14.20 17.90
CA ALA A 46 -15.58 -12.78 17.68
C ALA A 46 -14.90 -11.97 18.79
N ALA A 47 -13.85 -11.23 18.42
CA ALA A 47 -13.15 -10.38 19.37
C ALA A 47 -14.14 -9.33 19.91
N ALA A 48 -14.06 -9.06 21.22
CA ALA A 48 -14.77 -7.92 21.79
C ALA A 48 -14.38 -6.65 21.01
N PRO A 49 -15.31 -5.70 20.77
CA PRO A 49 -15.02 -4.50 20.00
C PRO A 49 -13.83 -3.77 20.63
N ALA A 50 -12.77 -3.60 19.83
CA ALA A 50 -11.60 -2.85 20.26
C ALA A 50 -12.03 -1.41 20.61
N ALA A 51 -11.41 -0.85 21.66
CA ALA A 51 -11.65 0.54 22.01
C ALA A 51 -11.30 1.45 20.82
N ALA A 52 -12.17 2.43 20.52
CA ALA A 52 -11.95 3.36 19.42
C ALA A 52 -10.62 4.12 19.61
N ARG A 53 -9.81 4.18 18.56
CA ARG A 53 -8.53 4.87 18.55
C ARG A 53 -8.74 6.39 18.55
N SER A 54 -7.76 7.10 19.10
CA SER A 54 -7.72 8.56 19.01
C SER A 54 -7.45 9.03 17.59
N GLY A 55 -7.89 10.25 17.27
CA GLY A 55 -7.74 10.84 15.93
C GLY A 55 -6.28 10.98 15.47
N ASP A 56 -5.34 11.23 16.39
CA ASP A 56 -3.92 11.27 16.09
C ASP A 56 -3.35 9.87 15.78
N ALA A 57 -3.81 8.83 16.48
CA ALA A 57 -3.42 7.45 16.21
C ALA A 57 -3.93 6.98 14.84
N VAL A 58 -5.17 7.34 14.48
CA VAL A 58 -5.74 7.09 13.13
C VAL A 58 -4.97 7.87 12.07
N TYR A 59 -4.68 9.16 12.31
CA TYR A 59 -3.89 9.99 11.40
C TYR A 59 -2.51 9.36 11.13
N ASN A 60 -1.79 8.97 12.18
CA ASN A 60 -0.46 8.37 12.07
C ASN A 60 -0.48 6.98 11.40
N ALA A 61 -1.56 6.22 11.56
CA ALA A 61 -1.70 4.88 10.98
C ALA A 61 -2.10 4.88 9.49
N SER A 62 -2.83 5.89 9.00
CA SER A 62 -3.42 5.86 7.64
C SER A 62 -3.33 7.17 6.87
N CYS A 63 -3.52 8.33 7.52
CA CYS A 63 -3.62 9.61 6.82
C CYS A 63 -2.24 10.26 6.53
N VAL A 64 -1.24 10.02 7.38
CA VAL A 64 0.08 10.67 7.33
C VAL A 64 0.85 10.41 6.03
N ALA A 65 0.63 9.26 5.39
CA ALA A 65 1.31 8.89 4.13
C ALA A 65 1.13 9.94 3.03
N CYS A 66 -0.06 10.55 2.94
CA CYS A 66 -0.34 11.65 2.02
C CYS A 66 -0.25 13.01 2.71
N HIS A 67 -0.87 13.16 3.89
CA HIS A 67 -1.02 14.46 4.55
C HIS A 67 0.17 14.91 5.40
N GLY A 68 1.18 14.06 5.63
CA GLY A 68 2.42 14.46 6.32
C GLY A 68 3.34 15.30 5.42
N THR A 69 3.41 14.94 4.14
CA THR A 69 4.27 15.60 3.13
C THR A 69 3.50 16.46 2.13
N GLY A 70 2.21 16.19 1.92
CA GLY A 70 1.40 16.74 0.83
C GLY A 70 1.47 15.92 -0.47
N ALA A 71 1.82 14.63 -0.37
CA ALA A 71 1.92 13.73 -1.53
C ALA A 71 0.59 13.65 -2.30
N ALA A 72 0.70 13.49 -3.64
CA ALA A 72 -0.43 13.51 -4.57
C ALA A 72 -1.35 14.75 -4.45
N GLY A 73 -0.82 15.88 -3.94
CA GLY A 73 -1.57 17.13 -3.78
C GLY A 73 -2.55 17.15 -2.59
N ALA A 74 -2.35 16.26 -1.62
CA ALA A 74 -3.06 16.28 -0.35
C ALA A 74 -2.72 17.56 0.47
N PRO A 75 -3.67 18.17 1.19
CA PRO A 75 -3.39 19.29 2.07
C PRO A 75 -2.50 18.84 3.23
N LYS A 76 -1.29 19.42 3.34
CA LYS A 76 -0.31 19.06 4.37
C LYS A 76 -0.83 19.43 5.77
N LEU A 77 -0.58 18.58 6.77
CA LEU A 77 -0.94 18.85 8.16
C LEU A 77 -0.28 20.17 8.63
N GLY A 78 -1.07 21.06 9.21
CA GLY A 78 -0.61 22.36 9.73
C GLY A 78 -0.47 23.48 8.70
N ASP A 79 -0.68 23.21 7.41
CA ASP A 79 -0.68 24.25 6.38
C ASP A 79 -1.98 25.07 6.41
N LYS A 80 -1.98 26.16 7.17
CA LYS A 80 -3.16 27.02 7.33
C LYS A 80 -3.72 27.55 6.00
N ALA A 81 -2.87 27.78 5.01
CA ALA A 81 -3.29 28.26 3.69
C ALA A 81 -4.00 27.15 2.90
N ALA A 82 -3.47 25.93 2.91
CA ALA A 82 -4.13 24.78 2.29
C ALA A 82 -5.43 24.39 3.00
N TRP A 83 -5.54 24.61 4.31
CA TRP A 83 -6.72 24.21 5.10
C TRP A 83 -7.82 25.27 5.21
N GLY A 84 -7.56 26.57 5.00
CA GLY A 84 -8.55 27.65 5.16
C GLY A 84 -9.87 27.39 4.40
N ASP A 85 -9.80 27.32 3.07
CA ASP A 85 -10.97 27.04 2.19
C ASP A 85 -11.62 25.67 2.46
N ARG A 86 -10.88 24.73 3.08
CA ARG A 86 -11.38 23.40 3.44
C ARG A 86 -12.18 23.46 4.74
N ILE A 87 -11.66 24.12 5.76
CA ILE A 87 -12.33 24.37 7.04
C ILE A 87 -13.61 25.21 6.83
N ALA A 88 -13.59 26.16 5.89
CA ALA A 88 -14.75 26.96 5.51
C ALA A 88 -15.95 26.15 4.95
N GLN A 89 -15.74 24.92 4.48
CA GLN A 89 -16.81 24.02 4.02
C GLN A 89 -17.55 23.32 5.19
N GLY A 90 -17.08 23.49 6.43
CA GLY A 90 -17.64 22.85 7.61
C GLY A 90 -17.10 21.45 7.88
N MET A 91 -17.13 21.04 9.16
CA MET A 91 -16.59 19.75 9.59
C MET A 91 -17.29 18.55 8.94
N ASP A 92 -18.62 18.58 8.85
CA ASP A 92 -19.41 17.47 8.29
C ASP A 92 -19.04 17.19 6.83
N THR A 93 -18.84 18.23 6.02
CA THR A 93 -18.36 18.11 4.63
C THR A 93 -16.98 17.44 4.56
N LEU A 94 -16.06 17.83 5.44
CA LEU A 94 -14.71 17.25 5.49
C LEU A 94 -14.72 15.77 5.93
N VAL A 95 -15.58 15.42 6.89
CA VAL A 95 -15.77 14.03 7.34
C VAL A 95 -16.41 13.19 6.24
N GLN A 96 -17.42 13.70 5.54
CA GLN A 96 -18.05 13.00 4.42
C GLN A 96 -17.08 12.79 3.26
N HIS A 97 -16.25 13.77 2.91
CA HIS A 97 -15.16 13.61 1.94
C HIS A 97 -14.13 12.55 2.38
N ALA A 98 -13.83 12.45 3.68
CA ALA A 98 -12.91 11.44 4.20
C ALA A 98 -13.51 10.02 4.19
N ILE A 99 -14.81 9.88 4.48
CA ILE A 99 -15.52 8.58 4.49
C ILE A 99 -15.77 8.09 3.06
N ALA A 100 -16.44 8.90 2.22
CA ALA A 100 -16.85 8.51 0.88
C ALA A 100 -15.72 8.59 -0.17
N GLY A 101 -14.64 9.31 0.14
CA GLY A 101 -13.63 9.73 -0.83
C GLY A 101 -14.05 11.00 -1.57
N PHE A 102 -13.07 11.69 -2.15
CA PHE A 102 -13.30 13.00 -2.77
C PHE A 102 -12.30 13.30 -3.89
N GLN A 103 -12.80 13.69 -5.06
CA GLN A 103 -11.99 14.26 -6.13
C GLN A 103 -11.86 15.78 -5.92
N GLY A 104 -10.74 16.21 -5.34
CA GLY A 104 -10.45 17.62 -5.12
C GLY A 104 -9.79 18.29 -6.31
N LYS A 105 -9.66 19.63 -6.22
CA LYS A 105 -8.94 20.46 -7.20
C LYS A 105 -7.45 20.11 -7.32
N THR A 106 -6.83 19.64 -6.23
CA THR A 106 -5.38 19.42 -6.14
C THR A 106 -4.98 17.94 -6.17
N GLY A 107 -5.91 17.01 -6.01
CA GLY A 107 -5.62 15.58 -5.85
C GLY A 107 -6.87 14.77 -5.48
N VAL A 108 -6.67 13.46 -5.31
CA VAL A 108 -7.73 12.50 -4.97
C VAL A 108 -7.58 12.04 -3.52
N MET A 109 -8.65 12.13 -2.74
CA MET A 109 -8.74 11.48 -1.44
C MET A 109 -9.48 10.13 -1.61
N PRO A 110 -8.84 8.98 -1.35
CA PRO A 110 -9.51 7.68 -1.45
C PRO A 110 -10.54 7.51 -0.33
N PRO A 111 -11.58 6.67 -0.53
CA PRO A 111 -12.56 6.34 0.50
C PRO A 111 -11.92 5.87 1.81
N ARG A 112 -12.50 6.29 2.92
CA ARG A 112 -12.05 6.05 4.31
C ARG A 112 -10.60 6.45 4.59
N GLY A 113 -9.99 7.30 3.75
CA GLY A 113 -8.55 7.63 3.84
C GLY A 113 -7.64 6.39 3.85
N THR A 114 -8.01 5.35 3.10
CA THR A 114 -7.43 3.98 3.09
C THR A 114 -7.54 3.18 4.39
N CYS A 115 -8.17 3.71 5.45
CA CYS A 115 -8.41 2.97 6.69
C CYS A 115 -9.65 2.07 6.61
N GLY A 116 -9.48 0.88 6.01
CA GLY A 116 -10.55 -0.11 5.87
C GLY A 116 -11.12 -0.65 7.18
N THR A 117 -10.41 -0.51 8.30
CA THR A 117 -10.82 -0.96 9.64
C THR A 117 -11.27 0.16 10.57
N CYS A 118 -11.24 1.42 10.14
CA CYS A 118 -11.73 2.53 10.96
C CYS A 118 -13.25 2.47 11.12
N SER A 119 -13.77 2.89 12.28
CA SER A 119 -15.17 3.35 12.39
C SER A 119 -15.32 4.76 11.81
N ASP A 120 -16.56 5.21 11.59
CA ASP A 120 -16.81 6.58 11.12
C ASP A 120 -16.49 7.62 12.20
N ASP A 121 -16.64 7.28 13.49
CA ASP A 121 -16.20 8.11 14.62
C ASP A 121 -14.67 8.25 14.68
N GLU A 122 -13.91 7.17 14.40
CA GLU A 122 -12.45 7.21 14.31
C GLU A 122 -11.99 8.09 13.13
N LEU A 123 -12.68 8.03 11.99
CA LEU A 123 -12.42 8.91 10.84
C LEU A 123 -12.75 10.37 11.18
N LYS A 124 -13.87 10.62 11.84
CA LYS A 124 -14.25 11.97 12.32
C LYS A 124 -13.20 12.53 13.26
N ALA A 125 -12.76 11.77 14.26
CA ALA A 125 -11.71 12.17 15.19
C ALA A 125 -10.39 12.48 14.47
N ALA A 126 -10.04 11.73 13.42
CA ALA A 126 -8.86 12.00 12.60
C ALA A 126 -8.97 13.32 11.82
N VAL A 127 -10.13 13.61 11.21
CA VAL A 127 -10.36 14.90 10.52
C VAL A 127 -10.33 16.06 11.52
N GLU A 128 -10.94 15.91 12.70
CA GLU A 128 -10.91 16.90 13.78
C GLU A 128 -9.48 17.16 14.26
N PHE A 129 -8.66 16.11 14.45
CA PHE A 129 -7.24 16.24 14.75
C PHE A 129 -6.52 17.06 13.67
N MET A 130 -6.71 16.72 12.38
CA MET A 130 -6.03 17.42 11.28
C MET A 130 -6.41 18.89 11.20
N VAL A 131 -7.71 19.19 11.32
CA VAL A 131 -8.23 20.57 11.38
C VAL A 131 -7.69 21.32 12.60
N SER A 132 -7.55 20.66 13.76
CA SER A 132 -6.99 21.28 14.97
C SER A 132 -5.54 21.74 14.80
N LYS A 133 -4.75 21.07 13.93
CA LYS A 133 -3.36 21.45 13.68
C LYS A 133 -3.21 22.58 12.66
N ALA A 134 -4.25 22.87 11.87
CA ALA A 134 -4.21 23.85 10.79
C ALA A 134 -5.06 25.12 11.05
N LYS A 135 -5.56 25.29 12.28
CA LYS A 135 -6.12 26.55 12.79
C LYS A 135 -5.03 27.49 13.29
#